data_AF-A0A2S2PKK9-F1
#
_entry.id   AF-A0A2S2PKK9-F1
#
_cell.length_a   1.000
_cell.length_b   1.000
_cell.length_c   1.000
_cell.angle_alpha   90.00
_cell.angle_beta   90.00
_cell.angle_gamma   90.00
#
_symmetry.space_group_name_H-M   'P 1'
#
loop_
_entity.id
_entity.type
_entity.pdbx_description
1 polymer ?
#
loop_
_entity_poly.entity_id
_entity_poly.type
_entity_poly.pdbx_seq_one_letter_code
_entity_poly.pdbx_strand_id
1 'polypeptide(L)'
;MLKKNNVVYAATCNGVGVPLGITIGSFFLVLFTSENFCNKYLRFAPATGGIVTKEYLFYCLAVLFILITTLIFIFKKEKDYRSEDNYIKLNIFQNYLLIRDILKIPSIRVLMIALLTAEIGFATTDQSILILKLIETGVSKDNIMIINSSMYIVHIIIPIIVSKYTSGPKPMSVFLKVTPVRLIWNITFVIFIYYTTKFLTTYGNIGFP
;
A
#
# COMPACT_ATOMS: atom_id res chain seq x y z
N MET A 1 -15.13 -5.55 14.84
CA MET A 1 -15.24 -4.09 14.57
C MET A 1 -14.74 -3.34 15.79
N LEU A 2 -14.12 -2.17 15.59
CA LEU A 2 -13.60 -1.34 16.69
C LEU A 2 -14.73 -0.82 17.58
N LYS A 3 -14.42 -0.58 18.86
CA LYS A 3 -15.36 0.03 19.82
C LYS A 3 -15.84 1.40 19.29
N LYS A 4 -17.07 1.81 19.60
CA LYS A 4 -17.72 3.05 19.08
C LYS A 4 -16.86 4.31 19.23
N ASN A 5 -16.01 4.37 20.26
CA ASN A 5 -15.07 5.46 20.51
C ASN A 5 -13.84 5.49 19.57
N ASN A 6 -13.49 4.36 18.96
CA ASN A 6 -12.29 4.20 18.14
C ASN A 6 -12.61 4.00 16.64
N VAL A 7 -13.84 4.30 16.23
CA VAL A 7 -14.28 4.13 14.82
C VAL A 7 -13.47 5.02 13.87
N VAL A 8 -12.95 6.16 14.35
CA VAL A 8 -12.07 7.06 13.58
C VAL A 8 -10.79 6.36 13.11
N TYR A 9 -10.29 5.37 13.85
CA TYR A 9 -9.10 4.60 13.48
C TYR A 9 -9.37 3.51 12.44
N ALA A 10 -10.64 3.22 12.08
CA ALA A 10 -10.96 2.16 11.12
C ALA A 10 -10.34 2.41 9.74
N ALA A 11 -10.40 3.66 9.26
CA ALA A 11 -9.79 4.05 7.99
C ALA A 11 -8.26 3.93 8.03
N THR A 12 -7.64 4.31 9.16
CA THR A 12 -6.20 4.12 9.39
C THR A 12 -5.82 2.64 9.39
N CYS A 13 -6.56 1.79 10.09
CA CYS A 13 -6.27 0.35 10.13
C CYS A 13 -6.27 -0.25 8.72
N ASN A 14 -7.19 0.17 7.86
CA ASN A 14 -7.19 -0.26 6.46
C ASN A 14 -5.99 0.30 5.67
N GLY A 15 -5.74 1.61 5.81
CA GLY A 15 -4.65 2.30 5.12
C GLY A 15 -3.25 1.84 5.53
N VAL A 16 -3.08 1.32 6.76
CA VAL A 16 -1.81 0.77 7.25
C VAL A 16 -1.74 -0.74 7.01
N GLY A 17 -2.84 -1.46 7.27
CA GLY A 17 -2.88 -2.93 7.24
C GLY A 17 -2.67 -3.52 5.85
N VAL A 18 -3.24 -2.92 4.80
CA VAL A 18 -3.09 -3.42 3.43
C VAL A 18 -1.65 -3.27 2.93
N PRO A 19 -1.02 -2.07 2.99
CA PRO A 19 0.40 -1.92 2.65
C PRO A 19 1.31 -2.80 3.49
N LEU A 20 1.06 -2.90 4.81
CA LEU A 20 1.79 -3.81 5.70
C LEU A 20 1.77 -5.25 5.21
N GLY A 21 0.58 -5.77 4.87
CA GLY A 21 0.43 -7.14 4.40
C GLY A 21 1.18 -7.38 3.09
N ILE A 22 1.08 -6.44 2.15
CA ILE A 22 1.79 -6.51 0.85
C ILE A 22 3.30 -6.51 1.08
N THR A 23 3.80 -5.62 1.93
CA THR A 23 5.21 -5.55 2.30
C THR A 23 5.68 -6.85 2.93
N ILE A 24 5.03 -7.31 4.00
CA ILE A 24 5.43 -8.52 4.73
C ILE A 24 5.41 -9.74 3.81
N GLY A 25 4.36 -9.87 2.98
CA GLY A 25 4.25 -10.96 2.01
C GLY A 25 5.37 -10.93 0.97
N SER A 26 5.66 -9.76 0.40
CA SER A 26 6.71 -9.59 -0.60
C SER A 26 8.10 -9.82 -0.03
N PHE A 27 8.39 -9.31 1.17
CA PHE A 27 9.65 -9.56 1.87
C PHE A 27 9.87 -11.03 2.18
N PHE A 28 8.85 -11.69 2.72
CA PHE A 28 8.92 -13.12 3.04
C PHE A 28 9.20 -13.94 1.78
N LEU A 29 8.52 -13.64 0.67
CA LEU A 29 8.78 -14.25 -0.64
C LEU A 29 10.22 -14.02 -1.12
N VAL A 30 10.70 -12.78 -1.05
CA VAL A 30 12.05 -12.40 -1.49
C VAL A 30 13.13 -13.10 -0.65
N LEU A 31 12.99 -13.09 0.67
CA LEU A 31 13.96 -13.67 1.61
C LEU A 31 14.18 -15.16 1.37
N PHE A 32 13.10 -15.92 1.10
CA PHE A 32 13.17 -17.37 0.90
C PHE A 32 13.59 -17.79 -0.52
N THR A 33 13.33 -16.95 -1.53
CA THR A 33 13.56 -17.30 -2.94
C THR A 33 14.81 -16.68 -3.56
N SER A 34 15.38 -15.64 -2.94
CA SER A 34 16.56 -14.95 -3.47
C SER A 34 17.87 -15.66 -3.06
N GLU A 35 18.62 -16.11 -4.07
CA GLU A 35 19.94 -16.73 -3.93
C GLU A 35 20.98 -15.77 -3.34
N ASN A 36 21.04 -14.54 -3.85
CA ASN A 36 21.96 -13.50 -3.39
C ASN A 36 21.74 -13.14 -1.91
N PHE A 37 20.47 -13.14 -1.46
CA PHE A 37 20.14 -12.84 -0.07
C PHE A 37 20.39 -14.03 0.86
N CYS A 38 20.02 -15.24 0.42
CA CYS A 38 20.27 -16.46 1.17
C CYS A 38 21.77 -16.72 1.37
N ASN A 39 22.58 -16.53 0.33
CA ASN A 39 24.03 -16.73 0.39
C ASN A 39 24.75 -15.65 1.22
N LYS A 40 24.21 -14.43 1.32
CA LYS A 40 24.81 -13.32 2.06
C LYS A 40 24.42 -13.25 3.53
N TYR A 41 23.19 -13.63 3.88
CA TYR A 41 22.65 -13.44 5.23
C TYR A 41 22.20 -14.72 5.95
N LEU A 42 21.90 -15.81 5.23
CA LEU A 42 21.34 -17.03 5.83
C LEU A 42 22.26 -18.26 5.77
N ARG A 43 23.16 -18.36 4.79
CA ARG A 43 24.06 -19.50 4.62
C ARG A 43 25.48 -19.16 5.05
N PHE A 44 26.16 -20.14 5.64
CA PHE A 44 27.59 -20.06 5.99
C PHE A 44 28.52 -20.41 4.82
N ALA A 45 28.01 -21.04 3.76
CA ALA A 45 28.76 -21.35 2.54
C ALA A 45 27.91 -21.04 1.29
N PRO A 46 28.47 -20.42 0.23
CA PRO A 46 27.73 -20.06 -0.96
C PRO A 46 27.34 -21.31 -1.76
N ALA A 47 26.05 -21.44 -2.08
CA ALA A 47 25.52 -22.54 -2.89
C ALA A 47 24.55 -21.99 -3.93
N THR A 48 24.43 -22.68 -5.07
CA THR A 48 23.59 -22.25 -6.18
C THR A 48 22.11 -22.53 -5.90
N GLY A 49 21.28 -21.49 -5.99
CA GLY A 49 19.83 -21.52 -5.75
C GLY A 49 19.36 -21.05 -4.36
N GLY A 50 18.11 -20.56 -4.28
CA GLY A 50 17.45 -20.17 -3.02
C GLY A 50 17.22 -21.35 -2.07
N ILE A 51 16.91 -21.08 -0.79
CA ILE A 51 16.71 -22.16 0.22
C ILE A 51 15.51 -23.04 -0.12
N VAL A 52 14.48 -22.46 -0.74
CA VAL A 52 13.28 -23.19 -1.20
C VAL A 52 12.99 -22.79 -2.64
N THR A 53 12.72 -23.76 -3.50
CA THR A 53 12.26 -23.52 -4.88
C THR A 53 10.93 -22.77 -4.85
N LYS A 54 10.80 -21.73 -5.69
CA LYS A 54 9.64 -20.82 -5.75
C LYS A 54 8.30 -21.57 -5.82
N GLU A 55 8.26 -22.66 -6.57
CA GLU A 55 7.08 -23.52 -6.76
C GLU A 55 6.56 -24.11 -5.44
N TYR A 56 7.46 -24.67 -4.61
CA TYR A 56 7.10 -25.26 -3.32
C TYR A 56 6.61 -24.21 -2.32
N LEU A 57 7.19 -23.02 -2.38
CA LEU A 57 6.79 -21.92 -1.50
C LEU A 57 5.39 -21.37 -1.86
N PHE A 58 5.08 -21.22 -3.16
CA PHE A 58 3.73 -20.87 -3.60
C PHE A 58 2.69 -21.94 -3.24
N TYR A 59 3.05 -23.22 -3.38
CA TYR A 59 2.19 -24.33 -2.96
C TYR A 59 1.89 -24.26 -1.45
N CYS A 60 2.92 -24.05 -0.63
CA CYS A 60 2.77 -23.90 0.82
C CYS A 60 1.89 -22.69 1.19
N LEU A 61 2.11 -21.53 0.56
CA LEU A 61 1.29 -20.34 0.76
C LEU A 61 -0.18 -20.55 0.35
N ALA A 62 -0.43 -21.26 -0.75
CA ALA A 62 -1.78 -21.57 -1.20
C ALA A 62 -2.52 -22.46 -0.20
N VAL A 63 -1.85 -23.51 0.30
CA VAL A 63 -2.41 -24.39 1.34
C VAL A 63 -2.69 -23.61 2.64
N LEU A 64 -1.76 -22.76 3.07
CA LEU A 64 -1.93 -21.90 4.24
C LEU A 64 -3.12 -20.95 4.07
N PHE A 65 -3.28 -20.34 2.89
CA PHE A 65 -4.39 -19.43 2.59
C PHE A 65 -5.75 -20.14 2.62
N ILE A 66 -5.82 -21.36 2.06
CA ILE A 66 -7.04 -22.20 2.14
C ILE A 66 -7.34 -22.51 3.60
N LEU A 67 -6.35 -22.96 4.38
CA LEU A 67 -6.54 -23.29 5.80
C LEU A 67 -7.07 -22.09 6.59
N ILE A 68 -6.47 -20.91 6.43
CA ILE A 68 -6.92 -19.68 7.10
C ILE A 68 -8.35 -19.32 6.66
N THR A 69 -8.66 -19.42 5.37
CA THR A 69 -10.00 -19.09 4.84
C THR A 69 -11.06 -20.04 5.40
N THR A 70 -10.77 -21.34 5.45
CA THR A 70 -11.64 -22.35 6.07
C THR A 70 -11.80 -22.10 7.57
N LEU A 71 -10.73 -21.73 8.27
CA LEU A 71 -10.78 -21.37 9.69
C LEU A 71 -11.68 -20.15 9.91
N ILE A 72 -11.53 -19.09 9.11
CA ILE A 72 -12.39 -17.90 9.18
C ILE A 72 -13.84 -18.29 8.90
N PHE A 73 -14.09 -19.12 7.88
CA PHE A 73 -15.43 -19.59 7.53
C PHE A 73 -16.11 -20.33 8.69
N ILE A 74 -15.38 -21.18 9.42
CA ILE A 74 -15.92 -21.97 10.54
C ILE A 74 -16.06 -21.12 11.81
N PHE A 75 -15.04 -20.36 12.18
CA PHE A 75 -14.97 -19.69 13.48
C PHE A 75 -15.61 -18.30 13.48
N LYS A 76 -15.59 -17.58 12.35
CA LYS A 76 -16.18 -16.25 12.27
C LYS A 76 -17.67 -16.37 12.04
N LYS A 77 -18.42 -16.53 13.13
CA LYS A 77 -19.86 -16.33 13.10
C LYS A 77 -20.15 -14.86 12.81
N GLU A 78 -20.90 -14.62 11.74
CA GLU A 78 -21.43 -13.29 11.48
C GLU A 78 -22.37 -12.90 12.62
N LYS A 79 -22.07 -11.77 13.26
CA LYS A 79 -22.94 -11.23 14.30
C LYS A 79 -24.07 -10.51 13.58
N ASP A 80 -25.26 -11.09 13.64
CA ASP A 80 -26.47 -10.47 13.15
C ASP A 80 -26.79 -9.30 14.11
N TYR A 81 -26.47 -8.06 13.73
CA TYR A 81 -26.77 -6.85 14.51
C TYR A 81 -28.29 -6.57 14.46
N ARG A 82 -29.08 -7.49 15.02
CA ARG A 82 -30.54 -7.51 14.90
C ARG A 82 -31.27 -6.60 15.89
N SER A 83 -30.57 -5.87 16.76
CA SER A 83 -31.25 -5.24 17.89
C SER A 83 -30.42 -4.15 18.57
N GLU A 84 -30.11 -3.08 17.84
CA GLU A 84 -29.80 -1.76 18.40
C GLU A 84 -30.18 -0.76 17.31
N ASP A 85 -31.27 -0.02 17.49
CA ASP A 85 -31.76 1.13 16.70
C ASP A 85 -32.18 0.93 15.22
N ASN A 86 -33.46 0.61 14.96
CA ASN A 86 -34.24 1.05 13.77
C ASN A 86 -33.56 1.00 12.37
N TYR A 87 -32.66 0.06 12.10
CA TYR A 87 -32.11 -0.11 10.75
C TYR A 87 -33.04 -1.03 9.95
N ILE A 88 -33.81 -0.44 9.04
CA ILE A 88 -34.57 -1.17 8.02
C ILE A 88 -33.60 -2.15 7.35
N LYS A 89 -33.97 -3.43 7.27
CA LYS A 89 -33.25 -4.44 6.48
C LYS A 89 -33.29 -3.99 5.02
N LEU A 90 -32.32 -3.18 4.62
CA LEU A 90 -32.27 -2.63 3.29
C LEU A 90 -31.92 -3.78 2.34
N ASN A 91 -32.82 -4.04 1.39
CA ASN A 91 -32.53 -4.99 0.31
C ASN A 91 -31.27 -4.51 -0.45
N ILE A 92 -30.48 -5.40 -1.04
CA ILE A 92 -29.23 -5.06 -1.77
C ILE A 92 -29.49 -3.90 -2.75
N PHE A 93 -30.60 -3.97 -3.46
CA PHE A 93 -31.05 -2.93 -4.38
C PHE A 93 -31.33 -1.58 -3.72
N GLN A 94 -31.99 -1.58 -2.56
CA GLN A 94 -32.25 -0.35 -1.80
C GLN A 94 -30.95 0.28 -1.32
N ASN A 95 -29.90 -0.52 -1.04
CA ASN A 95 -28.61 0.00 -0.60
C ASN A 95 -27.88 0.71 -1.73
N TYR A 96 -27.92 0.15 -2.94
CA TYR A 96 -27.43 0.84 -4.14
C TYR A 96 -28.21 2.13 -4.45
N LEU A 97 -29.53 2.12 -4.28
CA LEU A 97 -30.34 3.34 -4.44
C LEU A 97 -29.95 4.42 -3.42
N LEU A 98 -29.74 4.04 -2.17
CA LEU A 98 -29.32 4.95 -1.10
C LEU A 98 -27.94 5.56 -1.41
N ILE A 99 -26.97 4.74 -1.83
CA ILE A 99 -25.65 5.23 -2.28
C ILE A 99 -25.81 6.21 -3.45
N ARG A 100 -26.67 5.90 -4.43
CA ARG A 100 -26.95 6.80 -5.56
C ARG A 100 -27.51 8.14 -5.11
N ASP A 101 -28.36 8.14 -4.09
CA ASP A 101 -28.94 9.38 -3.56
C ASP A 101 -27.93 10.18 -2.71
N ILE A 102 -27.03 9.51 -1.99
CA ILE A 102 -25.87 10.15 -1.35
C ILE A 102 -24.99 10.85 -2.38
N LEU A 103 -24.70 10.20 -3.52
CA LEU A 103 -23.89 10.80 -4.60
C LEU A 103 -24.55 12.02 -5.27
N LYS A 104 -25.86 12.22 -5.11
CA LYS A 104 -26.55 13.41 -5.63
C LYS A 104 -26.35 14.65 -4.75
N ILE A 105 -25.89 14.49 -3.52
CA ILE A 105 -25.68 15.61 -2.59
C ILE A 105 -24.54 16.51 -3.13
N PRO A 106 -24.77 17.82 -3.31
CA PRO A 106 -23.80 18.71 -3.95
C PRO A 106 -22.46 18.78 -3.20
N SER A 107 -22.49 18.74 -1.87
CA SER A 107 -21.27 18.74 -1.05
C SER A 107 -20.40 17.49 -1.29
N ILE A 108 -21.03 16.33 -1.52
CA ILE A 108 -20.33 15.06 -1.82
C ILE A 108 -19.75 15.09 -3.23
N ARG A 109 -20.43 15.72 -4.19
CA ARG A 109 -19.89 15.88 -5.56
C ARG A 109 -18.64 16.74 -5.60
N VAL A 110 -18.64 17.87 -4.88
CA VAL A 110 -17.45 18.74 -4.78
C VAL A 110 -16.29 17.97 -4.12
N LEU A 111 -16.58 17.22 -3.05
CA LEU A 111 -15.61 16.35 -2.40
C LEU A 111 -15.05 15.30 -3.37
N MET A 112 -15.91 14.61 -4.12
CA MET A 112 -15.53 13.57 -5.07
C MET A 112 -14.60 14.11 -6.16
N ILE A 113 -14.94 15.25 -6.74
CA ILE A 113 -14.10 15.91 -7.76
C ILE A 113 -12.76 16.32 -7.14
N ALA A 114 -12.76 16.91 -5.95
CA ALA A 114 -11.52 17.30 -5.26
C ALA A 114 -10.61 16.09 -4.96
N LEU A 115 -11.18 14.96 -4.53
CA LEU A 115 -10.44 13.71 -4.33
C LEU A 115 -9.93 13.13 -5.65
N LEU A 116 -10.71 13.17 -6.73
CA LEU A 116 -10.27 12.71 -8.05
C LEU A 116 -9.13 13.55 -8.61
N THR A 117 -9.23 14.88 -8.53
CA THR A 117 -8.14 15.77 -8.98
C THR A 117 -6.87 15.53 -8.16
N ALA A 118 -7.01 15.28 -6.85
CA ALA A 118 -5.89 14.92 -6.01
C ALA A 118 -5.25 13.59 -6.44
N GLU A 119 -6.05 12.53 -6.63
CA GLU A 119 -5.57 11.22 -7.10
C GLU A 119 -4.81 11.31 -8.44
N ILE A 120 -5.34 12.05 -9.42
CA ILE A 120 -4.67 12.26 -10.73
C ILE A 120 -3.31 12.95 -10.54
N GLY A 121 -3.22 13.92 -9.63
CA GLY A 121 -1.97 14.61 -9.31
C GLY A 121 -0.92 13.71 -8.64
N PHE A 122 -1.34 12.61 -8.02
CA PHE A 122 -0.44 11.65 -7.37
C PHE A 122 -0.05 10.46 -8.26
N ALA A 123 -0.88 10.11 -9.24
CA ALA A 123 -0.63 8.98 -10.15
C ALA A 123 0.73 9.06 -10.87
N THR A 124 1.26 10.26 -11.12
CA THR A 124 2.59 10.46 -11.75
C THR A 124 3.77 10.21 -10.83
N THR A 125 3.54 10.21 -9.51
CA THR A 125 4.60 10.04 -8.50
C THR A 125 4.56 8.64 -7.87
N ASP A 126 3.70 7.75 -8.37
CA ASP A 126 3.67 6.38 -7.92
C ASP A 126 5.03 5.71 -8.12
N GLN A 127 5.51 5.07 -7.04
CA GLN A 127 6.79 4.37 -6.95
C GLN A 127 7.05 3.44 -8.14
N SER A 128 5.98 2.89 -8.73
CA SER A 128 6.02 2.05 -9.92
C SER A 128 6.70 2.72 -11.11
N ILE A 129 6.40 4.00 -11.39
CA ILE A 129 6.98 4.74 -12.53
C ILE A 129 8.48 4.94 -12.32
N LEU A 130 8.89 5.21 -11.08
CA LEU A 130 10.29 5.33 -10.68
C LEU A 130 11.09 4.06 -10.91
N ILE A 131 10.55 2.93 -10.45
CA ILE A 131 11.18 1.61 -10.61
C ILE A 131 11.32 1.28 -12.09
N LEU A 132 10.27 1.50 -12.89
CA LEU A 132 10.30 1.25 -14.33
C LEU A 132 11.36 2.10 -15.03
N LYS A 133 11.45 3.39 -14.70
CA LYS A 133 12.43 4.29 -15.29
C LYS A 133 13.88 3.98 -14.88
N LEU A 134 14.08 3.49 -13.65
CA LEU A 134 15.39 3.01 -13.17
C LEU A 134 15.80 1.69 -13.86
N ILE A 135 14.84 0.82 -14.17
CA ILE A 135 15.10 -0.40 -14.95
C ILE A 135 15.47 -0.05 -16.39
N GLU A 136 14.75 0.88 -17.03
CA GLU A 136 15.03 1.34 -18.39
C GLU A 136 16.39 2.03 -18.51
N THR A 137 16.86 2.70 -17.46
CA THR A 137 18.18 3.37 -17.42
C THR A 137 19.35 2.45 -17.09
N GLY A 138 19.13 1.14 -16.96
CA GLY A 138 20.19 0.15 -16.80
C GLY A 138 20.71 -0.03 -15.36
N VAL A 139 19.99 0.50 -14.36
CA VAL A 139 20.35 0.27 -12.95
C VAL A 139 20.17 -1.21 -12.62
N SER A 140 21.16 -1.82 -11.96
CA SER A 140 21.07 -3.21 -11.52
C SER A 140 19.82 -3.43 -10.66
N LYS A 141 19.06 -4.47 -11.02
CA LYS A 141 17.80 -4.85 -10.34
C LYS A 141 18.01 -5.09 -8.85
N ASP A 142 19.20 -5.51 -8.44
CA ASP A 142 19.56 -5.75 -7.04
C ASP A 142 19.57 -4.46 -6.20
N ASN A 143 20.10 -3.37 -6.74
CA ASN A 143 20.15 -2.08 -6.04
C ASN A 143 18.76 -1.45 -5.91
N ILE A 144 17.91 -1.60 -6.94
CA ILE A 144 16.50 -1.17 -6.91
C ILE A 144 15.74 -1.94 -5.82
N MET A 145 15.98 -3.25 -5.69
CA MET A 145 15.34 -4.07 -4.67
C MET A 145 15.73 -3.66 -3.25
N ILE A 146 17.00 -3.29 -3.01
CA ILE A 146 17.48 -2.80 -1.70
C ILE A 146 16.81 -1.47 -1.33
N ILE A 147 16.72 -0.53 -2.28
CA ILE A 147 16.04 0.76 -2.07
C ILE A 147 14.55 0.54 -1.75
N ASN A 148 13.88 -0.33 -2.51
CA ASN A 148 12.47 -0.64 -2.31
C ASN A 148 12.22 -1.31 -0.95
N SER A 149 13.08 -2.27 -0.58
CA SER A 149 13.10 -2.91 0.73
C SER A 149 13.16 -1.88 1.88
N SER A 150 14.09 -0.94 1.82
CA SER A 150 14.21 0.12 2.84
C SER A 150 12.98 1.04 2.90
N MET A 151 12.46 1.45 1.74
CA MET A 151 11.27 2.30 1.62
C MET A 151 10.03 1.70 2.29
N TYR A 152 9.85 0.39 2.23
CA TYR A 152 8.71 -0.26 2.86
C TYR A 152 8.64 -0.09 4.38
N ILE A 153 9.78 -0.08 5.08
CA ILE A 153 9.83 0.16 6.54
C ILE A 153 9.29 1.56 6.85
N VAL A 154 9.66 2.53 6.02
CA VAL A 154 9.18 3.92 6.13
C VAL A 154 7.67 4.00 5.87
N HIS A 155 7.16 3.29 4.86
CA HIS A 155 5.73 3.21 4.55
C HIS A 155 4.89 2.59 5.67
N ILE A 156 5.49 1.79 6.55
CA ILE A 156 4.81 1.22 7.72
C ILE A 156 4.75 2.22 8.87
N ILE A 157 5.88 2.87 9.18
CA ILE A 157 6.03 3.73 10.35
C ILE A 157 5.29 5.06 10.16
N ILE A 158 5.40 5.68 8.98
CA ILE A 158 4.80 6.99 8.69
C ILE A 158 3.28 7.02 8.97
N PRO A 159 2.46 6.11 8.42
CA PRO A 159 1.02 6.21 8.60
C PRO A 159 0.58 5.87 10.04
N ILE A 160 1.37 5.12 10.83
CA ILE A 160 1.13 4.97 12.27
C ILE A 160 1.30 6.31 12.99
N ILE A 161 2.36 7.05 12.70
CA ILE A 161 2.60 8.37 13.29
C ILE A 161 1.50 9.36 12.85
N VAL A 162 1.25 9.44 11.54
CA VAL A 162 0.25 10.35 10.96
C VAL A 162 -1.16 10.07 11.50
N SER A 163 -1.50 8.81 11.78
CA SER A 163 -2.81 8.45 12.32
C SER A 163 -3.17 9.15 13.63
N LYS A 164 -2.16 9.40 14.47
CA LYS A 164 -2.33 10.11 15.74
C LYS A 164 -2.69 11.59 15.52
N TYR A 165 -2.21 12.17 14.43
CA TYR A 165 -2.47 13.56 14.05
C TYR A 165 -3.74 13.74 13.23
N THR A 166 -4.14 12.73 12.45
CA THR A 166 -5.36 12.78 11.62
C THR A 166 -6.64 12.45 12.39
N SER A 167 -6.56 11.82 13.57
CA SER A 167 -7.72 11.44 14.40
C SER A 167 -8.41 12.62 15.13
N GLY A 168 -8.10 13.86 14.77
CA GLY A 168 -8.69 15.07 15.37
C GLY A 168 -10.12 15.38 14.89
N PRO A 169 -10.76 16.44 15.44
CA PRO A 169 -12.19 16.74 15.23
C PRO A 169 -12.57 17.24 13.82
N LYS A 170 -11.61 17.52 12.93
CA LYS A 170 -11.87 18.02 11.56
C LYS A 170 -10.93 17.40 10.51
N PRO A 171 -10.98 16.08 10.27
CA PRO A 171 -10.06 15.36 9.37
C PRO A 171 -10.11 15.89 7.93
N MET A 172 -11.30 16.29 7.46
CA MET A 172 -11.51 16.82 6.12
C MET A 172 -10.76 18.15 5.88
N SER A 173 -10.70 19.02 6.90
CA SER A 173 -9.97 20.28 6.79
C SER A 173 -8.45 20.10 6.76
N VAL A 174 -7.96 19.07 7.46
CA VAL A 174 -6.54 18.69 7.44
C VAL A 174 -6.18 18.15 6.06
N PHE A 175 -7.02 17.27 5.50
CA PHE A 175 -6.83 16.74 4.15
C PHE A 175 -6.72 17.87 3.11
N LEU A 176 -7.68 18.81 3.09
CA LEU A 176 -7.66 19.94 2.15
C LEU A 176 -6.44 20.85 2.28
N LYS A 177 -5.88 21.03 3.50
CA LYS A 177 -4.64 21.81 3.69
C LYS A 177 -3.39 21.04 3.29
N VAL A 178 -3.37 19.73 3.50
CA VAL A 178 -2.22 18.87 3.19
C VAL A 178 -2.13 18.59 1.69
N THR A 179 -3.25 18.42 0.98
CA THR A 179 -3.29 18.14 -0.46
C THR A 179 -2.45 19.11 -1.31
N PRO A 180 -2.55 20.45 -1.20
CA PRO A 180 -1.74 21.36 -2.00
C PRO A 180 -0.26 21.29 -1.64
N VAL A 181 0.09 21.20 -0.35
CA VAL A 181 1.48 21.05 0.11
C VAL A 181 2.08 19.76 -0.44
N ARG A 182 1.31 18.67 -0.41
CA ARG A 182 1.68 17.37 -0.97
C ARG A 182 1.88 17.47 -2.48
N LEU A 183 0.97 18.14 -3.21
CA LEU A 183 1.07 18.32 -4.66
C LEU A 183 2.36 19.05 -5.06
N ILE A 184 2.75 20.11 -4.33
CA ILE A 184 4.01 20.83 -4.56
C ILE A 184 5.21 19.90 -4.40
N TRP A 185 5.23 19.07 -3.35
CA TRP A 185 6.31 18.11 -3.13
C TRP A 185 6.41 17.06 -4.24
N ASN A 186 5.28 16.63 -4.81
CA ASN A 186 5.27 15.71 -5.95
C ASN A 186 5.91 16.35 -7.19
N ILE A 187 5.66 17.63 -7.46
CA ILE A 187 6.31 18.35 -8.57
C ILE A 187 7.82 18.37 -8.39
N THR A 188 8.31 18.69 -7.18
CA THR A 188 9.76 18.63 -6.87
C THR A 188 10.34 17.24 -7.10
N PHE A 189 9.61 16.20 -6.72
CA PHE A 189 10.05 14.81 -6.91
C PHE A 189 10.11 14.41 -8.39
N VAL A 190 9.12 14.79 -9.20
CA VAL A 190 9.13 14.56 -10.66
C VAL A 190 10.34 15.25 -11.31
N ILE A 191 10.65 16.48 -10.89
CA ILE A 191 11.83 17.21 -11.36
C ILE A 191 13.12 16.46 -10.98
N PHE A 192 13.22 15.98 -9.74
CA PHE A 192 14.36 15.18 -9.28
C PHE A 192 14.55 13.93 -10.14
N ILE A 193 13.49 13.17 -10.40
CA ILE A 193 13.53 11.97 -11.26
C ILE A 193 13.99 12.32 -12.66
N TYR A 194 13.48 13.41 -13.23
CA TYR A 194 13.87 13.86 -14.57
C TYR A 194 15.38 14.14 -14.63
N TYR A 195 15.92 14.87 -13.66
CA TYR A 195 17.36 15.14 -13.58
C TYR A 195 18.17 13.86 -13.36
N THR A 196 17.76 12.97 -12.45
CA THR A 196 18.44 11.68 -12.21
C THR A 196 18.45 10.82 -13.46
N THR A 197 17.32 10.71 -14.18
CA THR A 197 17.23 9.95 -15.43
C THR A 197 18.15 10.57 -16.48
N LYS A 198 18.08 11.89 -16.67
CA LYS A 198 18.90 12.61 -17.66
C LYS A 198 20.39 12.43 -17.37
N PHE A 199 20.79 12.50 -16.10
CA PHE A 199 22.16 12.25 -15.66
C PHE A 199 22.60 10.82 -15.98
N LEU A 200 21.77 9.81 -15.68
CA LEU A 200 22.07 8.41 -15.99
C LEU A 200 22.17 8.14 -17.50
N THR A 201 21.32 8.76 -18.32
CA THR A 201 21.37 8.60 -19.79
C THR A 201 22.60 9.28 -20.39
N THR A 202 23.06 10.40 -19.84
CA THR A 202 24.25 11.14 -20.34
C THR A 202 25.58 10.52 -19.90
N TYR A 203 25.65 9.91 -18.70
CA TYR A 203 26.89 9.33 -18.13
C TYR A 203 26.90 7.79 -18.13
N GLY A 204 26.18 7.17 -19.07
CA GLY A 204 25.90 5.73 -19.10
C GLY A 204 27.04 4.81 -18.63
N ASN A 205 26.68 3.95 -17.68
CA ASN A 205 27.40 2.71 -17.34
C ASN A 205 28.76 2.85 -16.63
N ILE A 206 28.89 3.77 -15.69
CA ILE A 206 29.86 3.60 -14.59
C ILE A 206 29.09 3.01 -13.41
N GLY A 207 29.32 1.73 -13.15
CA GLY A 207 28.87 1.11 -11.91
C GLY A 207 29.24 2.02 -10.75
N PHE A 208 28.26 2.34 -9.90
CA PHE A 208 28.56 2.95 -8.62
C PHE A 208 29.58 2.05 -7.88
N PRO A 209 30.66 2.61 -7.33
CA PRO A 209 31.63 1.83 -6.54
C PRO A 209 30.97 1.19 -5.32
#